data_AF-A0A133ZD93-F1
#
_entry.id   AF-A0A133ZD93-F1
#
_cell.length_a   1.000
_cell.length_b   1.000
_cell.length_c   1.000
_cell.angle_alpha   90.00
_cell.angle_beta   90.00
_cell.angle_gamma   90.00
#
_symmetry.space_group_name_H-M   'P 1'
#
loop_
_entity.id
_entity.type
_entity.pdbx_description
1 polymer ?
#
loop_
_entity_poly.entity_id
_entity_poly.type
_entity_poly.pdbx_seq_one_letter_code
_entity_poly.pdbx_strand_id
1 'polypeptide(L)' 'MKMVFSAFQVLFFVFMALFLIGGVCIILTQTFGIVIGSGDVVSGVENWLAPVTYSCATLCAVCAFVLTYRPKPQSTKH' A
#
# COMPACT_ATOMS: atom_id res chain seq x y z
N MET A 1 9.69 -23.05 -3.80
CA MET A 1 10.13 -21.83 -3.07
C MET A 1 10.25 -20.59 -3.96
N LYS A 2 10.99 -20.60 -5.09
CA LYS A 2 11.14 -19.42 -5.98
C LYS A 2 9.81 -18.82 -6.47
N MET A 3 8.83 -19.68 -6.82
CA MET A 3 7.52 -19.22 -7.33
C MET A 3 6.68 -18.48 -6.29
N VAL A 4 6.73 -18.91 -5.02
CA VAL A 4 6.03 -18.25 -3.90
C VAL A 4 6.57 -16.83 -3.69
N PHE A 5 7.90 -16.68 -3.63
CA PHE A 5 8.52 -15.36 -3.51
C PHE A 5 8.22 -14.45 -4.72
N SER A 6 8.13 -15.02 -5.92
CA SER A 6 7.74 -14.26 -7.11
C SER A 6 6.29 -13.77 -7.02
N ALA A 7 5.38 -14.61 -6.51
CA ALA A 7 3.98 -14.22 -6.28
C ALA A 7 3.87 -13.10 -5.24
N PHE A 8 4.57 -13.21 -4.11
CA PHE A 8 4.62 -12.15 -3.09
C PHE A 8 5.23 -10.85 -3.64
N GLN A 9 6.19 -10.93 -4.56
CA GLN A 9 6.79 -9.75 -5.20
C GLN A 9 5.79 -9.02 -6.10
N VAL A 10 5.01 -9.76 -6.91
CA VAL A 10 3.93 -9.17 -7.70
C VAL A 10 2.86 -8.56 -6.79
N LEU A 11 2.44 -9.30 -5.77
CA LEU A 11 1.42 -8.86 -4.82
C LEU A 11 1.85 -7.61 -4.05
N PHE A 12 3.12 -7.55 -3.65
CA PHE A 12 3.74 -6.36 -3.05
C PHE A 12 3.62 -5.15 -3.98
N PHE A 13 4.05 -5.27 -5.24
CA PHE A 13 3.97 -4.15 -6.20
C PHE A 13 2.54 -3.70 -6.48
N VAL A 14 1.60 -4.64 -6.57
CA VAL A 14 0.18 -4.34 -6.77
C VAL A 14 -0.39 -3.58 -5.57
N PHE A 15 -0.22 -4.09 -4.36
CA PHE A 15 -0.70 -3.39 -3.16
C PHE A 15 0.01 -2.05 -2.95
N MET A 16 1.31 -1.98 -3.27
CA MET A 16 2.09 -0.75 -3.21
C MET A 16 1.50 0.33 -4.12
N ALA A 17 1.23 -0.01 -5.38
CA ALA A 17 0.61 0.91 -6.32
C ALA A 17 -0.80 1.33 -5.87
N LEU A 18 -1.61 0.36 -5.43
CA LEU A 18 -2.99 0.61 -4.98
C LEU A 18 -3.05 1.53 -3.76
N PHE A 19 -2.21 1.31 -2.73
CA PHE A 19 -2.24 2.17 -1.55
C PHE A 19 -1.63 3.56 -1.84
N LEU A 20 -0.64 3.66 -2.74
CA LEU A 20 -0.09 4.96 -3.15
C LEU A 20 -1.13 5.79 -3.89
N ILE A 21 -1.79 5.19 -4.88
CA ILE A 21 -2.87 5.85 -5.62
C ILE A 21 -4.01 6.21 -4.67
N GLY A 22 -4.43 5.28 -3.82
CA GLY A 22 -5.45 5.51 -2.80
C GLY A 22 -5.10 6.68 -1.88
N GLY A 23 -3.87 6.72 -1.37
CA GLY A 23 -3.38 7.80 -0.50
C GLY A 23 -3.39 9.16 -1.20
N VAL A 24 -2.95 9.22 -2.46
CA VAL A 24 -3.01 10.46 -3.26
C VAL A 24 -4.46 10.90 -3.48
N CYS A 25 -5.36 9.98 -3.83
CA CYS A 25 -6.78 10.28 -4.00
C CYS A 25 -7.43 10.80 -2.71
N ILE A 26 -7.08 10.24 -1.56
CA ILE A 26 -7.53 10.71 -0.24
C ILE A 26 -7.08 12.14 -0.02
N ILE A 27 -5.78 12.42 -0.16
CA ILE A 27 -5.22 13.76 0.09
C ILE A 27 -5.84 14.80 -0.86
N LEU A 28 -5.97 14.48 -2.16
CA LEU A 28 -6.57 15.39 -3.13
C LEU A 28 -8.03 15.70 -2.79
N THR A 29 -8.82 14.68 -2.45
CA THR A 29 -10.24 14.86 -2.17
C THR A 29 -10.46 15.56 -0.82
N GLN A 30 -9.65 15.25 0.20
CA GLN A 30 -9.66 15.96 1.47
C GLN A 30 -9.29 17.44 1.28
N THR A 31 -8.23 17.72 0.52
CA THR A 31 -7.80 19.09 0.19
C THR A 31 -8.91 19.85 -0.53
N PHE A 32 -9.53 19.23 -1.53
CA PHE A 32 -10.64 19.82 -2.28
C PHE A 32 -11.88 20.05 -1.41
N GLY A 33 -12.24 19.09 -0.57
CA GLY A 33 -13.35 19.20 0.38
C GLY A 33 -13.16 20.35 1.38
N ILE A 34 -11.94 20.55 1.86
CA ILE A 34 -11.58 21.69 2.73
C ILE A 34 -11.72 23.01 1.96
N VAL A 35 -11.21 23.10 0.72
CA VAL A 35 -11.29 24.32 -0.09
C VAL A 35 -12.75 24.73 -0.37
N ILE A 36 -13.65 23.77 -0.54
CA ILE A 36 -15.08 24.02 -0.78
C ILE A 36 -15.87 24.16 0.54
N GLY A 37 -15.23 23.94 1.69
CA GLY A 37 -15.89 23.97 3.00
C GLY A 37 -16.89 22.83 3.22
N SER A 38 -16.78 21.75 2.44
CA SER A 38 -17.69 20.60 2.50
C SER A 38 -17.09 19.48 3.34
N GLY A 39 -17.40 19.50 4.64
CA GLY A 39 -16.97 18.46 5.58
C GLY A 39 -17.46 17.05 5.22
N ASP A 40 -18.60 16.95 4.52
CA ASP A 40 -19.18 15.68 4.07
C ASP A 40 -18.33 14.95 3.02
N VAL A 41 -17.64 15.72 2.16
CA VAL A 41 -16.71 15.17 1.16
C VAL A 41 -15.45 14.61 1.84
N VAL A 42 -14.98 15.30 2.88
CA VAL A 42 -13.82 14.87 3.67
C VAL A 42 -14.14 13.61 4.47
N SER A 43 -15.28 13.59 5.17
CA SER A 43 -15.71 12.45 6.00
C SER A 43 -16.14 11.24 5.17
N GLY A 44 -16.70 11.43 3.98
CA GLY A 44 -17.04 10.35 3.06
C GLY A 44 -15.82 9.59 2.57
N VAL A 45 -14.76 10.32 2.19
CA VAL A 45 -13.48 9.72 1.79
C VAL A 45 -12.80 9.01 2.95
N GLU A 46 -12.86 9.58 4.16
CA GLU A 46 -12.32 8.96 5.35
C GLU A 46 -13.03 7.64 5.70
N ASN A 47 -14.36 7.59 5.59
CA ASN A 47 -15.13 6.40 5.93
C ASN A 47 -14.99 5.25 4.92
N TRP A 48 -14.77 5.55 3.64
CA TRP A 48 -14.76 4.53 2.60
C TRP A 48 -13.36 4.26 2.02
N LEU A 49 -12.65 5.30 1.61
CA LEU A 49 -11.41 5.17 0.85
C LEU A 49 -10.19 4.96 1.76
N ALA A 50 -10.19 5.59 2.94
CA ALA A 50 -9.12 5.43 3.93
C ALA A 50 -8.97 3.99 4.46
N PRO A 51 -10.02 3.29 4.95
CA PRO A 51 -9.87 1.93 5.48
C PRO A 51 -9.37 0.93 4.42
N VAL A 52 -9.82 1.07 3.17
CA VAL A 52 -9.32 0.25 2.05
C VAL A 52 -7.84 0.53 1.79
N THR A 53 -7.47 1.81 1.67
CA THR A 53 -6.09 2.23 1.40
C THR A 53 -5.14 1.77 2.51
N TYR A 54 -5.52 1.94 3.77
CA TYR A 54 -4.71 1.52 4.92
C TYR A 54 -4.56 -0.01 4.97
N SER A 55 -5.64 -0.75 4.68
CA SER A 55 -5.59 -2.21 4.59
C SER A 55 -4.62 -2.68 3.50
N CYS A 56 -4.65 -2.04 2.32
CA CYS A 56 -3.70 -2.31 1.24
C CYS A 56 -2.26 -1.99 1.66
N ALA A 57 -2.02 -0.89 2.39
CA ALA A 57 -0.70 -0.54 2.90
C ALA A 57 -0.18 -1.60 3.90
N THR A 58 -1.04 -2.09 4.81
CA THR A 58 -0.68 -3.16 5.74
C THR A 58 -0.34 -4.45 5.01
N LEU A 59 -1.15 -4.88 4.04
CA LEU A 59 -0.89 -6.07 3.24
C LEU A 59 0.40 -5.94 2.42
N CYS A 60 0.67 -4.74 1.88
CA CYS A 60 1.93 -4.41 1.22
C CYS A 60 3.12 -4.61 2.18
N ALA A 61 3.04 -4.07 3.40
CA ALA A 61 4.10 -4.22 4.40
C ALA A 61 4.35 -5.69 4.78
N VAL A 62 3.29 -6.49 4.94
CA VAL A 62 3.41 -7.94 5.21
C VAL A 62 4.10 -8.65 4.04
N CYS A 63 3.74 -8.34 2.80
CA CYS A 63 4.39 -8.92 1.63
C CYS A 63 5.88 -8.54 1.56
N ALA A 64 6.23 -7.28 1.85
CA ALA A 64 7.61 -6.82 1.90
C ALA A 64 8.43 -7.56 2.98
N PHE A 65 7.81 -7.78 4.14
CA PHE A 65 8.40 -8.52 5.24
C PHE A 65 8.67 -9.98 4.84
N VAL A 66 7.70 -10.65 4.22
CA VAL A 66 7.88 -12.02 3.69
C VAL A 66 9.00 -12.09 2.65
N LEU A 67 9.12 -11.10 1.77
CA LEU A 67 10.19 -11.03 0.78
C LEU A 67 11.59 -10.85 1.41
N THR A 68 11.67 -10.28 2.62
CA THR A 68 12.94 -10.12 3.35
C THR A 68 13.51 -11.47 3.80
N TYR A 69 12.66 -12.49 4.04
CA TYR A 69 13.09 -13.85 4.34
C TYR A 69 13.63 -14.63 3.14
N ARG A 70 13.68 -14.02 1.94
CA ARG A 70 14.32 -14.66 0.80
C ARG A 70 15.75 -15.06 1.19
N PRO A 71 16.12 -16.34 1.08
CA PRO A 71 17.46 -16.78 1.42
C PRO A 71 18.46 -16.01 0.55
N LYS A 72 19.22 -15.10 1.19
CA LYS A 72 20.32 -14.42 0.52
C LYS A 72 21.33 -15.51 0.13
N PRO A 73 21.79 -15.55 -1.12
CA PRO A 73 22.90 -16.44 -1.46
C PRO A 73 24.04 -16.09 -0.50
N GLN A 74 24.52 -17.08 0.26
CA GLN A 74 25.71 -16.89 1.08
C GLN A 74 26.81 -16.46 0.13
N SER A 75 27.14 -15.17 0.17
CA SER A 75 28.37 -14.67 -0.41
C SER A 75 29.49 -15.26 0.44
N THR A 76 29.96 -16.45 0.05
CA THR A 76 31.25 -16.99 0.44
C THR A 76 32.29 -15.94 0.05
N LYS A 77 32.57 -15.00 0.96
CA LYS A 77 33.78 -14.19 0.91
C LYS A 77 34.90 -15.15 1.27
N HIS A 78 35.52 -15.67 0.22
CA HIS A 78 36.77 -16.41 0.29
C HIS A 78 37.95 -15.44 0.23
#